data_AF-A0AAV9P7E5-F1
#
_entry.id   AF-A0AAV9P7E5-F1
#
_cell.length_a   1.000
_cell.length_b   1.000
_cell.length_c   1.000
_cell.angle_alpha   90.00
_cell.angle_beta   90.00
_cell.angle_gamma   90.00
#
_symmetry.space_group_name_H-M   'P 1'
#
loop_
_entity.id
_entity.type
_entity.pdbx_description
1 polymer ?
#
loop_
_entity_poly.entity_id
_entity_poly.type
_entity_poly.pdbx_seq_one_letter_code
_entity_poly.pdbx_strand_id
1 'polypeptide(L)'
;MPPPPQQKKDADEASEYDPTLLSSQRDYRLTTTDFYLKRGLPQRIPDQYLAHSTSPILAAEERKQRETVQGHKRLVGVVVSSGKMDKTVKVRLPKQRWNKRIHKYFATHESHLVHDPNNSLRTGDVVQLHRLRVSTIVHHVVASILSPFGSPISERPPVPTADDRLAMYKKKRFAKLHRRGLRREAAKGNADAIQELRKMGLEPGKGVEAGKGETANLQRGIGKKRTPTPKDGAILGAKGQKLPEGVLPGGKHEVGKINERAQANKDKTAKRQAQTEENLAEADRKGEELAEQGLEAESVVEQERQGPVSRREGVRENVYGSRP
;
A
#
# COMPACT_ATOMS: atom_id res chain seq x y z
N MET A 1 -2.29 49.06 53.20
CA MET A 1 -2.94 49.80 52.10
C MET A 1 -3.69 48.81 51.23
N PRO A 2 -5.02 48.91 51.09
CA PRO A 2 -5.77 48.08 50.15
C PRO A 2 -5.52 48.56 48.70
N PRO A 3 -5.52 47.66 47.70
CA PRO A 3 -5.38 48.05 46.30
C PRO A 3 -6.62 48.84 45.82
N PRO A 4 -6.45 49.79 44.88
CA PRO A 4 -7.55 50.61 44.37
C PRO A 4 -8.56 49.75 43.57
N PRO A 5 -9.84 50.12 43.58
CA PRO A 5 -10.88 49.40 42.85
C PRO A 5 -10.65 49.51 41.34
N GLN A 6 -10.58 48.36 40.66
CA GLN A 6 -10.51 48.29 39.20
C GLN A 6 -11.83 48.78 38.61
N GLN A 7 -11.77 49.86 37.84
CA GLN A 7 -12.89 50.35 37.05
C GLN A 7 -13.28 49.28 36.02
N LYS A 8 -14.55 48.85 36.07
CA LYS A 8 -15.16 48.01 35.04
C LYS A 8 -15.23 48.85 33.76
N LYS A 9 -14.40 48.51 32.77
CA LYS A 9 -14.54 49.06 31.42
C LYS A 9 -15.76 48.41 30.78
N ASP A 10 -16.69 49.25 30.35
CA ASP A 10 -17.93 48.88 29.70
C ASP A 10 -17.64 48.04 28.43
N ALA A 11 -18.36 46.94 28.29
CA ALA A 11 -18.12 45.88 27.32
C ALA A 11 -18.94 46.03 26.03
N ASP A 12 -19.15 47.28 25.59
CA ASP A 12 -19.97 47.62 24.41
C ASP A 12 -19.15 48.29 23.29
N GLU A 13 -17.87 47.94 23.13
CA GLU A 13 -17.17 48.15 21.86
C GLU A 13 -17.53 47.01 20.91
N ALA A 14 -18.56 47.24 20.07
CA ALA A 14 -18.80 46.44 18.89
C ALA A 14 -17.48 46.33 18.11
N SER A 15 -16.98 45.11 17.92
CA SER A 15 -15.71 44.83 17.25
C SER A 15 -15.75 45.36 15.81
N GLU A 16 -15.31 46.60 15.62
CA GLU A 16 -15.23 47.26 14.33
C GLU A 16 -14.10 46.59 13.54
N TYR A 17 -14.48 45.70 12.63
CA TYR A 17 -13.53 45.01 11.75
C TYR A 17 -12.93 46.04 10.80
N ASP A 18 -11.67 46.41 11.04
CA ASP A 18 -10.92 47.31 10.17
C ASP A 18 -10.22 46.52 9.05
N PRO A 19 -10.71 46.59 7.80
CA PRO A 19 -10.12 45.88 6.65
C PRO A 19 -8.77 46.48 6.21
N THR A 20 -8.34 47.61 6.78
CA THR A 20 -7.06 48.27 6.45
C THR A 20 -5.89 47.76 7.29
N LEU A 21 -6.16 47.07 8.41
CA LEU A 21 -5.12 46.45 9.22
C LEU A 21 -4.36 45.40 8.42
N LEU A 22 -3.02 45.44 8.52
CA LEU A 22 -2.12 44.46 7.87
C LEU A 22 -2.43 43.00 8.28
N SER A 23 -3.10 42.80 9.42
CA SER A 23 -3.56 41.51 9.92
C SER A 23 -4.84 41.02 9.26
N SER A 24 -5.73 41.91 8.82
CA SER A 24 -6.99 41.58 8.12
C SER A 24 -6.78 41.40 6.62
N GLN A 25 -5.75 42.06 6.05
CA GLN A 25 -5.25 41.80 4.69
C GLN A 25 -4.53 40.45 4.51
N ARG A 26 -4.31 39.69 5.60
CA ARG A 26 -3.72 38.35 5.49
C ARG A 26 -4.74 37.42 4.87
N ASP A 27 -4.44 36.90 3.68
CA ASP A 27 -5.16 35.76 3.11
C ASP A 27 -5.11 34.59 4.11
N TYR A 28 -6.17 34.40 4.90
CA TYR A 28 -6.32 33.26 5.84
C TYR A 28 -6.51 31.91 5.12
N ARG A 29 -6.19 31.84 3.82
CA ARG A 29 -6.23 30.61 3.05
C ARG A 29 -5.15 29.68 3.60
N LEU A 30 -5.58 28.59 4.23
CA LEU A 30 -4.66 27.56 4.70
C LEU A 30 -3.71 27.17 3.57
N THR A 31 -2.42 27.12 3.87
CA THR A 31 -1.46 26.60 2.92
C THR A 31 -1.82 25.15 2.57
N THR A 32 -1.33 24.66 1.43
CA THR A 32 -1.58 23.26 1.04
C THR A 32 -1.09 22.30 2.12
N THR A 33 0.02 22.63 2.80
CA THR A 33 0.56 21.83 3.90
C THR A 33 -0.37 21.87 5.11
N ASP A 34 -0.81 23.04 5.54
CA ASP A 34 -1.73 23.21 6.68
C ASP A 34 -3.06 22.48 6.46
N PHE A 35 -3.59 22.54 5.23
CA PHE A 35 -4.81 21.82 4.85
C PHE A 35 -4.67 20.31 5.11
N TYR A 36 -3.56 19.70 4.68
CA TYR A 36 -3.33 18.28 4.90
C TYR A 36 -2.98 17.95 6.35
N LEU A 37 -2.29 18.84 7.08
CA LEU A 37 -2.00 18.61 8.50
C LEU A 37 -3.27 18.62 9.33
N LYS A 38 -4.19 19.56 9.08
CA LYS A 38 -5.50 19.66 9.75
C LYS A 38 -6.41 18.48 9.44
N ARG A 39 -6.37 17.97 8.20
CA ARG A 39 -7.20 16.84 7.78
C ARG A 39 -6.65 15.50 8.32
N GLY A 40 -7.42 14.85 9.19
CA GLY A 40 -7.07 13.56 9.77
C GLY A 40 -7.16 12.41 8.77
N LEU A 41 -6.19 11.50 8.81
CA LEU A 41 -6.22 10.27 8.00
C LEU A 41 -7.09 9.21 8.69
N PRO A 42 -7.95 8.45 7.97
CA PRO A 42 -8.77 7.40 8.59
C PRO A 42 -7.96 6.19 9.08
N GLN A 43 -6.67 6.12 8.74
CA GLN A 43 -5.76 5.04 9.10
C GLN A 43 -4.65 5.59 9.98
N ARG A 44 -4.16 4.75 10.89
CA ARG A 44 -3.02 5.07 11.75
C ARG A 44 -1.80 5.46 10.91
N ILE A 45 -1.16 6.58 11.27
CA ILE A 45 0.04 7.08 10.58
C ILE A 45 1.25 6.30 11.10
N PRO A 46 2.27 6.00 10.27
CA PRO A 46 3.50 5.40 10.79
C PRO A 46 4.16 6.33 11.81
N ASP A 47 4.52 5.78 12.97
CA ASP A 47 5.04 6.55 14.12
C ASP A 47 6.25 7.43 13.76
N GLN A 48 7.07 6.98 12.81
CA GLN A 48 8.23 7.72 12.31
C GLN A 48 7.89 9.10 11.74
N TYR A 49 6.71 9.31 11.14
CA TYR A 49 6.33 10.64 10.65
C TYR A 49 5.90 11.57 11.79
N LEU A 50 5.25 11.02 12.81
CA LEU A 50 4.76 11.80 13.96
C LEU A 50 5.88 12.14 14.94
N ALA A 51 6.88 11.27 15.08
CA ALA A 51 8.04 11.45 15.96
C ALA A 51 8.87 12.72 15.68
N HIS A 52 8.73 13.29 14.48
CA HIS A 52 9.45 14.49 14.02
C HIS A 52 8.54 15.69 13.81
N SER A 53 7.22 15.53 13.94
CA SER A 53 6.25 16.57 13.63
C SER A 53 6.07 17.53 14.80
N THR A 54 6.34 18.80 14.55
CA THR A 54 6.22 19.90 15.53
C THR A 54 4.90 20.65 15.44
N SER A 55 4.13 20.43 14.38
CA SER A 55 2.93 21.20 14.09
C SER A 55 1.87 21.14 15.21
N PRO A 56 1.29 22.30 15.62
CA PRO A 56 0.17 22.33 16.55
C PRO A 56 -1.18 22.04 15.88
N ILE A 57 -1.27 22.13 14.55
CA ILE A 57 -2.53 22.07 13.79
C ILE A 57 -2.93 20.66 13.33
N LEU A 58 -2.28 19.61 13.84
CA LEU A 58 -2.62 18.21 13.53
C LEU A 58 -4.07 17.85 13.91
N ALA A 59 -4.63 16.79 13.33
CA ALA A 59 -5.92 16.26 13.76
C ALA A 59 -5.85 15.70 15.20
N ALA A 60 -6.95 15.75 15.97
CA ALA A 60 -6.95 15.38 17.39
C ALA A 60 -6.43 13.95 17.65
N GLU A 61 -6.85 12.99 16.82
CA GLU A 61 -6.41 11.60 16.93
C GLU A 61 -4.91 11.42 16.63
N GLU A 62 -4.36 12.20 15.72
CA GLU A 62 -2.93 12.15 15.38
C GLU A 62 -2.08 12.85 16.45
N ARG A 63 -2.62 13.85 17.15
CA ARG A 63 -1.97 14.46 18.33
C ARG A 63 -1.84 13.44 19.46
N LYS A 64 -2.95 12.76 19.80
CA LYS A 64 -2.94 11.65 20.78
C LYS A 64 -1.94 10.57 20.39
N GLN A 65 -1.90 10.21 19.10
CA GLN A 65 -0.91 9.26 18.61
C GLN A 65 0.52 9.77 18.82
N ARG A 66 0.81 11.03 18.47
CA ARG A 66 2.14 11.64 18.64
C ARG A 66 2.60 11.62 20.11
N GLU A 67 1.71 11.91 21.05
CA GLU A 67 2.02 11.87 22.49
C GLU A 67 2.48 10.48 22.97
N THR A 68 1.98 9.43 22.34
CA THR A 68 2.39 8.04 22.63
C THR A 68 3.74 7.68 22.00
N VAL A 69 4.13 8.37 20.93
CA VAL A 69 5.33 8.03 20.15
C VAL A 69 6.59 8.55 20.87
N GLN A 70 7.55 7.66 21.08
CA GLN A 70 8.84 8.04 21.64
C GLN A 70 9.58 9.01 20.72
N GLY A 71 10.12 10.08 21.31
CA GLY A 71 10.99 11.02 20.62
C GLY A 71 12.24 10.37 20.03
N HIS A 72 12.74 10.94 18.93
CA HIS A 72 13.93 10.42 18.25
C HIS A 72 15.21 11.04 18.81
N LYS A 73 16.33 10.31 18.69
CA LYS A 73 17.65 10.86 18.99
C LYS A 73 18.13 11.76 17.85
N ARG A 74 18.73 12.90 18.19
CA ARG A 74 19.42 13.77 17.22
C ARG A 74 20.60 13.02 16.60
N LEU A 75 20.58 12.88 15.28
CA LEU A 75 21.65 12.24 14.50
C LEU A 75 22.30 13.28 13.61
N VAL A 76 23.62 13.40 13.69
CA VAL A 76 24.42 14.32 12.88
C VAL A 76 25.46 13.52 12.12
N GLY A 77 25.65 13.85 10.84
CA GLY A 77 26.61 13.19 9.99
C GLY A 77 27.16 14.10 8.90
N VAL A 78 28.20 13.63 8.23
CA VAL A 78 28.86 14.35 7.12
C VAL A 78 28.55 13.64 5.80
N VAL A 79 28.16 14.39 4.79
CA VAL A 79 27.88 13.86 3.45
C VAL A 79 29.19 13.46 2.77
N VAL A 80 29.34 12.18 2.44
CA VAL A 80 30.54 11.63 1.79
C VAL A 80 30.41 11.60 0.28
N SER A 81 29.22 11.33 -0.24
CA SER A 81 28.98 11.36 -1.69
C SER A 81 27.55 11.79 -2.01
N SER A 82 27.43 12.77 -2.89
CA SER A 82 26.18 13.29 -3.46
C SER A 82 26.18 13.13 -4.99
N GLY A 83 25.01 13.20 -5.63
CA GLY A 83 24.87 13.21 -7.10
C GLY A 83 24.98 11.85 -7.82
N LYS A 84 25.37 10.77 -7.12
CA LYS A 84 25.43 9.42 -7.72
C LYS A 84 24.07 8.72 -7.82
N MET A 85 23.14 9.08 -6.95
CA MET A 85 21.79 8.51 -6.88
C MET A 85 20.78 9.66 -6.78
N ASP A 86 19.64 9.56 -7.45
CA ASP A 86 18.58 10.56 -7.32
C ASP A 86 17.99 10.52 -5.90
N LYS A 87 17.82 11.71 -5.31
CA LYS A 87 17.20 11.94 -3.99
C LYS A 87 17.82 11.14 -2.86
N THR A 88 19.06 10.69 -3.02
CA THR A 88 19.73 9.82 -2.07
C THR A 88 21.20 10.17 -1.99
N VAL A 89 21.70 10.33 -0.77
CA VAL A 89 23.11 10.63 -0.51
C VAL A 89 23.72 9.63 0.46
N LYS A 90 25.04 9.44 0.40
CA LYS A 90 25.78 8.64 1.37
C LYS A 90 26.28 9.56 2.49
N VAL A 91 25.86 9.30 3.72
CA VAL A 91 26.25 10.07 4.91
C VAL A 91 27.01 9.19 5.88
N ARG A 92 28.10 9.71 6.41
CA ARG A 92 28.91 9.08 7.45
C ARG A 92 28.51 9.61 8.81
N LEU A 93 28.05 8.71 9.68
CA LEU A 93 27.74 9.02 11.07
C LEU A 93 28.91 8.61 11.98
N PRO A 94 29.32 9.46 12.93
CA PRO A 94 30.30 9.11 13.94
C PRO A 94 29.70 8.10 14.93
N LYS A 95 30.48 7.08 15.29
CA LYS A 95 30.09 6.04 16.25
C LYS A 95 31.28 5.74 17.16
N GLN A 96 31.04 5.40 18.42
CA GLN A 96 32.11 4.92 19.29
C GLN A 96 31.97 3.42 19.48
N ARG A 97 33.08 2.70 19.39
CA ARG A 97 33.15 1.26 19.66
C ARG A 97 34.02 1.03 20.88
N TRP A 98 33.47 0.35 21.88
CA TRP A 98 34.24 -0.14 23.02
C TRP A 98 35.13 -1.32 22.58
N ASN A 99 36.43 -1.22 22.82
CA ASN A 99 37.35 -2.34 22.70
C ASN A 99 37.49 -3.02 24.06
N LYS A 100 36.97 -4.25 24.20
CA LYS A 100 37.01 -5.01 25.46
C LYS A 100 38.42 -5.37 25.93
N ARG A 101 39.39 -5.53 25.02
CA ARG A 101 40.77 -5.91 25.38
C ARG A 101 41.56 -4.75 25.96
N ILE A 102 41.38 -3.57 25.38
CA ILE A 102 42.10 -2.33 25.77
C ILE A 102 41.27 -1.53 26.79
N HIS A 103 40.00 -1.88 27.00
CA HIS A 103 39.04 -1.17 27.83
C HIS A 103 38.96 0.33 27.49
N LYS A 104 38.90 0.65 26.19
CA LYS A 104 38.84 2.03 25.68
C LYS A 104 37.83 2.16 24.54
N TYR A 105 37.15 3.32 24.48
CA TYR A 105 36.32 3.69 23.34
C TYR A 105 37.18 4.22 22.18
N PHE A 106 36.99 3.66 21.00
CA PHE A 106 37.60 4.14 19.75
C PHE A 106 36.56 4.81 18.87
N ALA A 107 36.95 5.91 18.23
CA ALA A 107 36.15 6.56 17.21
C ALA A 107 36.07 5.65 15.97
N THR A 108 34.85 5.34 15.58
CA THR A 108 34.49 4.57 14.40
C THR A 108 33.42 5.33 13.64
N HIS A 109 32.99 4.81 12.49
CA HIS A 109 31.95 5.45 11.71
C HIS A 109 31.09 4.41 11.01
N GLU A 110 29.86 4.80 10.70
CA GLU A 110 28.90 3.98 9.96
C GLU A 110 28.37 4.81 8.79
N SER A 111 28.34 4.21 7.60
CA SER A 111 27.81 4.88 6.40
C SER A 111 26.37 4.47 6.18
N HIS A 112 25.48 5.45 6.01
CA HIS A 112 24.08 5.21 5.70
C HIS A 112 23.69 5.90 4.40
N LEU A 113 22.74 5.29 3.67
CA LEU A 113 22.02 5.97 2.61
C LEU A 113 20.88 6.79 3.22
N VAL A 114 20.79 8.05 2.82
CA VAL A 114 19.87 9.04 3.37
C VAL A 114 19.06 9.65 2.23
N HIS A 115 17.75 9.77 2.44
CA HIS A 115 16.86 10.41 1.48
C HIS A 115 16.97 11.95 1.56
N ASP A 116 17.23 12.58 0.41
CA ASP A 116 17.19 14.02 0.20
C ASP A 116 16.10 14.34 -0.84
N PRO A 117 14.89 14.77 -0.43
CA PRO A 117 13.76 14.92 -1.34
C PRO A 117 14.00 15.88 -2.53
N ASN A 118 14.80 16.92 -2.33
CA ASN A 118 14.97 18.03 -3.26
C ASN A 118 16.39 18.13 -3.85
N ASN A 119 17.26 17.14 -3.61
CA ASN A 119 18.66 17.13 -4.08
C ASN A 119 19.45 18.39 -3.67
N SER A 120 19.19 18.88 -2.46
CA SER A 120 19.78 20.08 -1.87
C SER A 120 21.22 19.90 -1.42
N LEU A 121 21.64 18.66 -1.14
CA LEU A 121 22.93 18.39 -0.51
C LEU A 121 24.09 18.32 -1.50
N ARG A 122 25.28 18.66 -1.00
CA ARG A 122 26.57 18.54 -1.67
C ARG A 122 27.53 17.73 -0.80
N THR A 123 28.58 17.21 -1.41
CA THR A 123 29.61 16.44 -0.72
C THR A 123 30.37 17.36 0.24
N GLY A 124 30.53 16.95 1.50
CA GLY A 124 31.17 17.75 2.55
C GLY A 124 30.20 18.44 3.52
N ASP A 125 28.91 18.52 3.19
CA ASP A 125 27.92 19.15 4.08
C ASP A 125 27.80 18.39 5.42
N VAL A 126 27.60 19.12 6.51
CA VAL A 126 27.21 18.57 7.81
C VAL A 126 25.70 18.67 7.95
N VAL A 127 25.04 17.54 8.16
CA VAL A 127 23.58 17.43 8.12
C VAL A 127 23.02 16.80 9.38
N GLN A 128 21.84 17.27 9.78
CA GLN A 128 21.00 16.61 10.78
C GLN A 128 20.04 15.65 10.08
N LEU A 129 19.89 14.46 10.66
CA LEU A 129 19.08 13.38 10.10
C LEU A 129 17.91 13.02 11.02
N HIS A 130 16.79 12.68 10.40
CA HIS A 130 15.63 12.08 11.06
C HIS A 130 15.50 10.62 10.62
N ARG A 131 15.08 9.74 11.55
CA ARG A 131 14.82 8.33 11.24
C ARG A 131 13.48 8.23 10.52
N LEU A 132 13.50 7.88 9.24
CA LEU A 132 12.32 7.71 8.41
C LEU A 132 12.61 6.67 7.33
N ARG A 133 11.85 5.58 7.32
CA ARG A 133 11.99 4.52 6.31
C ARG A 133 11.31 4.94 5.01
N VAL A 134 12.12 5.27 4.02
CA VAL A 134 11.67 5.64 2.67
C VAL A 134 11.70 4.42 1.75
N SER A 135 12.73 3.58 1.87
CA SER A 135 12.88 2.34 1.10
C SER A 135 13.35 1.17 1.97
N THR A 136 13.71 0.05 1.35
CA THR A 136 14.29 -1.11 2.05
C THR A 136 15.65 -0.78 2.67
N ILE A 137 16.45 0.06 2.01
CA ILE A 137 17.83 0.38 2.43
C ILE A 137 17.91 1.79 3.04
N VAL A 138 17.05 2.71 2.59
CA VAL A 138 17.06 4.12 3.03
C VAL A 138 16.14 4.29 4.25
N HIS A 139 16.78 4.40 5.42
CA HIS A 139 16.12 4.49 6.73
C HIS A 139 16.19 5.87 7.38
N HIS A 140 16.86 6.82 6.73
CA HIS A 140 17.05 8.17 7.24
C HIS A 140 16.65 9.19 6.17
N VAL A 141 16.19 10.35 6.62
CA VAL A 141 15.89 11.51 5.79
C VAL A 141 16.61 12.73 6.34
N VAL A 142 17.00 13.65 5.45
CA VAL A 142 17.61 14.92 5.83
C VAL A 142 16.58 15.78 6.57
N ALA A 143 16.96 16.31 7.73
CA ALA A 143 16.14 17.22 8.51
C ALA A 143 16.49 18.68 8.23
N SER A 144 17.77 19.01 8.38
CA SER A 144 18.32 20.34 8.13
C SER A 144 19.81 20.24 7.78
N ILE A 145 20.30 21.24 7.06
CA ILE A 145 21.73 21.44 6.80
C ILE A 145 22.26 22.26 7.97
N LEU A 146 23.22 21.73 8.72
CA LEU A 146 23.83 22.41 9.86
C LEU A 146 24.98 23.30 9.41
N SER A 147 25.84 22.78 8.53
CA SER A 147 26.96 23.52 7.97
C SER A 147 27.08 23.17 6.48
N PRO A 148 26.74 24.10 5.56
CA PRO A 148 26.90 23.88 4.13
C PRO A 148 28.37 23.98 3.74
N PHE A 149 28.81 23.14 2.81
CA PHE A 149 30.13 23.17 2.21
C PHE A 149 30.07 23.68 0.76
N GLY A 150 30.88 24.68 0.41
CA GLY A 150 30.82 25.30 -0.92
C GLY A 150 29.69 26.32 -1.02
N SER A 151 28.73 26.11 -1.94
CA SER A 151 27.63 27.05 -2.19
C SER A 151 26.78 27.31 -0.92
N PRO A 152 26.33 28.54 -0.66
CA PRO A 152 25.48 28.86 0.48
C PRO A 152 24.11 28.17 0.40
N ILE A 153 23.37 28.16 1.52
CA ILE A 153 22.05 27.52 1.60
C ILE A 153 20.99 28.23 0.73
N SER A 154 21.17 29.53 0.47
CA SER A 154 20.26 30.37 -0.32
C SER A 154 20.19 29.96 -1.80
N GLU A 155 21.29 29.49 -2.38
CA GLU A 155 21.37 29.08 -3.78
C GLU A 155 20.82 27.67 -4.02
N ARG A 156 20.56 26.92 -2.95
CA ARG A 156 20.18 25.50 -3.01
C ARG A 156 18.67 25.34 -2.89
N PRO A 157 18.08 24.27 -3.45
CA PRO A 157 16.70 23.92 -3.18
C PRO A 157 16.46 23.77 -1.67
N PRO A 158 15.36 24.28 -1.10
CA PRO A 158 15.08 24.17 0.33
C PRO A 158 14.78 22.71 0.71
N VAL A 159 15.27 22.26 1.87
CA VAL A 159 14.97 20.92 2.41
C VAL A 159 13.56 20.94 3.04
N PRO A 160 12.64 20.02 2.68
CA PRO A 160 11.30 20.01 3.25
C PRO A 160 11.31 19.73 4.75
N THR A 161 10.50 20.46 5.52
CA THR A 161 10.35 20.29 6.97
C THR A 161 9.70 18.94 7.30
N ALA A 162 9.82 18.47 8.54
CA ALA A 162 9.13 17.24 8.97
C ALA A 162 7.61 17.30 8.75
N ASP A 163 7.01 18.46 9.03
CA ASP A 163 5.58 18.71 8.82
C ASP A 163 5.22 18.74 7.32
N ASP A 164 6.06 19.33 6.47
CA ASP A 164 5.88 19.28 5.01
C ASP A 164 5.93 17.85 4.49
N ARG A 165 6.85 17.03 5.02
CA ARG A 165 6.95 15.60 4.66
C ARG A 165 5.71 14.82 5.10
N LEU A 166 5.18 15.11 6.29
CA LEU A 166 3.93 14.52 6.77
C LEU A 166 2.75 14.95 5.90
N ALA A 167 2.66 16.22 5.52
CA ALA A 167 1.65 16.73 4.60
C ALA A 167 1.76 16.08 3.21
N MET A 168 2.96 15.94 2.66
CA MET A 168 3.22 15.23 1.40
C MET A 168 2.80 13.75 1.49
N TYR A 169 3.10 13.08 2.60
CA TYR A 169 2.66 11.72 2.87
C TYR A 169 1.13 11.63 2.87
N LYS A 170 0.46 12.50 3.63
CA LYS A 170 -1.01 12.56 3.70
C LYS A 170 -1.63 12.87 2.34
N LYS A 171 -1.10 13.83 1.57
CA LYS A 171 -1.53 14.15 0.20
C LYS A 171 -1.54 12.90 -0.68
N LYS A 172 -0.42 12.15 -0.69
CA LYS A 172 -0.31 10.90 -1.44
C LYS A 172 -1.31 9.83 -0.95
N ARG A 173 -1.52 9.73 0.37
CA ARG A 173 -2.48 8.79 0.97
C ARG A 173 -3.92 9.14 0.63
N PHE A 174 -4.33 10.40 0.74
CA PHE A 174 -5.67 10.85 0.34
C PHE A 174 -5.91 10.62 -1.14
N ALA A 175 -4.95 10.94 -2.00
CA ALA A 175 -5.07 10.65 -3.44
C ALA A 175 -5.25 9.14 -3.69
N LYS A 176 -4.54 8.27 -2.95
CA LYS A 176 -4.72 6.82 -3.03
C LYS A 176 -6.10 6.38 -2.54
N LEU A 177 -6.57 6.91 -1.43
CA LEU A 177 -7.89 6.59 -0.87
C LEU A 177 -9.01 7.07 -1.80
N HIS A 178 -8.89 8.26 -2.37
CA HIS A 178 -9.81 8.81 -3.36
C HIS A 178 -9.94 7.87 -4.56
N ARG A 179 -8.81 7.50 -5.18
CA ARG A 179 -8.79 6.54 -6.30
C ARG A 179 -9.40 5.19 -5.92
N ARG A 180 -9.16 4.70 -4.69
CA ARG A 180 -9.75 3.44 -4.21
C ARG A 180 -11.25 3.57 -4.00
N GLY A 181 -11.72 4.70 -3.47
CA GLY A 181 -13.14 5.02 -3.30
C GLY A 181 -13.85 5.04 -4.63
N LEU A 182 -13.35 5.82 -5.60
CA LEU A 182 -13.92 5.87 -6.95
C LEU A 182 -13.95 4.50 -7.63
N ARG A 183 -12.90 3.69 -7.49
CA ARG A 183 -12.91 2.32 -8.04
C ARG A 183 -13.97 1.42 -7.39
N ARG A 184 -14.22 1.58 -6.09
CA ARG A 184 -15.28 0.85 -5.39
C ARG A 184 -16.67 1.29 -5.85
N GLU A 185 -16.90 2.59 -6.00
CA GLU A 185 -18.19 3.11 -6.48
C GLU A 185 -18.43 2.79 -7.97
N ALA A 186 -17.39 2.86 -8.81
CA ALA A 186 -17.46 2.42 -10.20
C ALA A 186 -17.78 0.92 -10.30
N ALA A 187 -17.24 0.08 -9.41
CA ALA A 187 -17.57 -1.35 -9.35
C ALA A 187 -19.04 -1.61 -8.95
N LYS A 188 -19.69 -0.68 -8.24
CA LYS A 188 -21.14 -0.71 -7.98
C LYS A 188 -21.99 -0.25 -9.17
N GLY A 189 -21.36 0.23 -10.26
CA GLY A 189 -22.05 0.76 -11.43
C GLY A 189 -22.34 2.26 -11.39
N ASN A 190 -21.73 3.03 -10.48
CA ASN A 190 -21.92 4.49 -10.44
C ASN A 190 -21.24 5.17 -11.65
N ALA A 191 -22.04 5.83 -12.49
CA ALA A 191 -21.59 6.51 -13.71
C ALA A 191 -20.66 7.71 -13.44
N ASP A 192 -20.93 8.50 -12.39
CA ASP A 192 -20.13 9.69 -12.07
C ASP A 192 -18.71 9.31 -11.66
N ALA A 193 -18.60 8.25 -10.85
CA ALA A 193 -17.30 7.72 -10.44
C ALA A 193 -16.46 7.21 -11.62
N ILE A 194 -17.11 6.64 -12.64
CA ILE A 194 -16.46 6.21 -13.89
C ILE A 194 -15.95 7.42 -14.67
N GLN A 195 -16.75 8.48 -14.78
CA GLN A 195 -16.35 9.71 -15.46
C GLN A 195 -15.18 10.39 -14.76
N GLU A 196 -15.20 10.48 -13.43
CA GLU A 196 -14.08 11.04 -12.66
C GLU A 196 -12.78 10.24 -12.84
N LEU A 197 -12.85 8.91 -12.82
CA LEU A 197 -11.69 8.06 -13.10
C LEU A 197 -11.11 8.32 -14.49
N ARG A 198 -11.98 8.43 -15.51
CA ARG A 198 -11.58 8.78 -16.88
C ARG A 198 -10.94 10.16 -16.96
N LYS A 199 -11.51 11.18 -16.29
CA LYS A 199 -10.91 12.53 -16.19
C LYS A 199 -9.52 12.50 -15.54
N MET A 200 -9.30 11.62 -14.58
CA MET A 200 -7.98 11.39 -13.98
C MET A 200 -7.04 10.52 -14.83
N GLY A 201 -7.46 10.08 -16.03
CA GLY A 201 -6.68 9.22 -16.92
C GLY A 201 -6.55 7.77 -16.43
N LEU A 202 -7.44 7.31 -15.56
CA LEU A 202 -7.47 5.94 -15.05
C LEU A 202 -8.66 5.18 -15.63
N GLU A 203 -8.38 4.09 -16.36
CA GLU A 203 -9.44 3.21 -16.84
C GLU A 203 -10.08 2.41 -15.69
N PRO A 204 -11.41 2.38 -15.57
CA PRO A 204 -12.13 1.55 -14.61
C PRO A 204 -11.92 0.06 -14.98
N GLY A 205 -11.04 -0.62 -14.25
CA GLY A 205 -10.71 -2.03 -14.46
C GLY A 205 -9.25 -2.32 -14.84
N LYS A 206 -8.43 -1.30 -15.12
CA LYS A 206 -7.00 -1.51 -15.42
C LYS A 206 -6.25 -2.12 -14.23
N GLY A 207 -5.71 -3.33 -14.44
CA GLY A 207 -4.95 -4.09 -13.44
C GLY A 207 -5.76 -5.13 -12.65
N VAL A 208 -7.00 -5.43 -13.05
CA VAL A 208 -7.78 -6.55 -12.52
C VAL A 208 -8.06 -7.50 -13.69
N GLU A 209 -7.54 -8.73 -13.62
CA GLU A 209 -7.92 -9.76 -14.59
C GLU A 209 -9.42 -10.07 -14.48
N ALA A 210 -10.06 -10.26 -15.62
CA ALA A 210 -11.46 -10.67 -15.67
C ALA A 210 -11.67 -11.95 -14.84
N GLY A 211 -12.64 -11.93 -13.92
CA GLY A 211 -12.98 -13.09 -13.08
C GLY A 211 -12.16 -13.26 -11.78
N LYS A 212 -11.10 -12.49 -11.56
CA LYS A 212 -10.36 -12.50 -10.29
C LYS A 212 -11.02 -11.53 -9.28
N GLY A 213 -11.92 -12.08 -8.46
CA GLY A 213 -12.65 -11.36 -7.41
C GLY A 213 -11.81 -10.98 -6.17
N GLU A 214 -12.53 -10.52 -5.14
CA GLU A 214 -12.10 -9.91 -3.85
C GLU A 214 -10.87 -10.53 -3.17
N THR A 215 -10.62 -11.82 -3.41
CA THR A 215 -9.61 -12.63 -2.75
C THR A 215 -8.35 -12.88 -3.56
N ALA A 216 -8.24 -12.40 -4.81
CA ALA A 216 -7.12 -12.70 -5.68
C ALA A 216 -5.74 -12.24 -5.15
N ASN A 217 -5.73 -11.23 -4.27
CA ASN A 217 -4.53 -10.73 -3.60
C ASN A 217 -4.40 -11.17 -2.13
N LEU A 218 -5.35 -11.92 -1.57
CA LEU A 218 -5.14 -12.57 -0.28
C LEU A 218 -4.21 -13.76 -0.52
N GLN A 219 -3.04 -13.76 0.14
CA GLN A 219 -2.12 -14.90 0.10
C GLN A 219 -2.87 -16.19 0.48
N ARG A 220 -3.06 -17.08 -0.51
CA ARG A 220 -3.47 -18.47 -0.29
C ARG A 220 -2.37 -19.12 0.56
N GLY A 221 -2.56 -19.22 1.88
CA GLY A 221 -1.69 -20.05 2.71
C GLY A 221 -1.28 -19.55 4.09
N ILE A 222 -1.81 -18.46 4.64
CA ILE A 222 -1.66 -18.21 6.09
C ILE A 222 -2.86 -18.85 6.79
N GLY A 223 -2.62 -20.05 7.29
CA GLY A 223 -3.63 -20.96 7.81
C GLY A 223 -4.45 -20.42 8.98
N LYS A 224 -5.73 -20.78 8.94
CA LYS A 224 -6.72 -20.88 10.01
C LYS A 224 -7.20 -19.57 10.65
N LYS A 225 -8.53 -19.43 10.56
CA LYS A 225 -9.39 -18.36 11.04
C LYS A 225 -9.08 -18.00 12.51
N ARG A 226 -8.84 -16.72 12.77
CA ARG A 226 -9.29 -16.08 14.02
C ARG A 226 -10.53 -15.27 13.66
N THR A 227 -11.51 -15.32 14.54
CA THR A 227 -12.85 -14.71 14.44
C THR A 227 -12.86 -13.38 13.66
N PRO A 228 -13.94 -13.10 12.88
CA PRO A 228 -14.02 -11.84 12.16
C PRO A 228 -14.19 -10.71 13.18
N THR A 229 -13.11 -10.02 13.47
CA THR A 229 -13.15 -8.72 14.14
C THR A 229 -13.82 -7.72 13.17
N PRO A 230 -14.74 -6.83 13.60
CA PRO A 230 -15.51 -5.94 12.71
C PRO A 230 -14.71 -4.80 12.02
N LYS A 231 -13.44 -5.01 11.68
CA LYS A 231 -12.54 -3.96 11.14
C LYS A 231 -12.26 -4.04 9.64
N ASP A 232 -12.80 -5.02 8.93
CA ASP A 232 -12.72 -5.07 7.46
C ASP A 232 -14.06 -4.69 6.83
N GLY A 233 -14.22 -3.39 6.61
CA GLY A 233 -15.32 -2.84 5.85
C GLY A 233 -15.22 -3.18 4.37
N ALA A 234 -16.19 -3.97 3.89
CA ALA A 234 -17.02 -3.64 2.73
C ALA A 234 -18.21 -4.62 2.68
N ILE A 235 -19.42 -4.12 2.85
CA ILE A 235 -20.64 -4.80 2.43
C ILE A 235 -20.75 -4.55 0.92
N LEU A 236 -20.81 -5.61 0.11
CA LEU A 236 -21.36 -5.54 -1.25
C LEU A 236 -21.74 -6.91 -1.79
N GLY A 237 -22.99 -6.98 -2.25
CA GLY A 237 -23.51 -7.81 -3.34
C GLY A 237 -23.25 -9.31 -3.25
N ALA A 238 -24.30 -10.09 -2.99
CA ALA A 238 -24.27 -11.54 -3.14
C ALA A 238 -23.68 -11.94 -4.51
N LYS A 239 -22.87 -13.01 -4.50
CA LYS A 239 -22.32 -13.69 -5.69
C LYS A 239 -23.35 -13.73 -6.82
N GLY A 240 -23.09 -13.05 -7.94
CA GLY A 240 -23.87 -13.25 -9.17
C GLY A 240 -24.28 -12.00 -9.97
N GLN A 241 -24.03 -10.78 -9.52
CA GLN A 241 -24.30 -9.60 -10.38
C GLN A 241 -23.20 -9.42 -11.44
N LYS A 242 -23.47 -9.93 -12.65
CA LYS A 242 -22.85 -9.40 -13.88
C LYS A 242 -23.35 -7.96 -14.05
N LEU A 243 -22.44 -7.03 -14.35
CA LEU A 243 -22.86 -5.77 -14.97
C LEU A 243 -23.58 -6.12 -16.29
N PRO A 244 -24.66 -5.41 -16.66
CA PRO A 244 -25.24 -5.58 -17.98
C PRO A 244 -24.18 -5.29 -19.05
N GLU A 245 -23.91 -6.27 -19.91
CA GLU A 245 -23.12 -6.07 -21.13
C GLU A 245 -23.89 -5.11 -22.04
N GLY A 246 -23.31 -3.93 -22.34
CA GLY A 246 -23.94 -3.00 -23.28
C GLY A 246 -23.60 -1.51 -23.16
N VAL A 247 -22.72 -1.09 -22.24
CA VAL A 247 -22.37 0.34 -22.14
C VAL A 247 -20.93 0.60 -22.59
N LEU A 248 -20.79 0.93 -23.88
CA LEU A 248 -19.70 1.76 -24.39
C LEU A 248 -20.25 2.89 -25.28
N PRO A 249 -19.53 4.02 -25.37
CA PRO A 249 -20.07 5.31 -25.81
C PRO A 249 -20.04 5.44 -27.34
N GLY A 250 -21.16 5.89 -27.92
CA GLY A 250 -21.25 6.47 -29.27
C GLY A 250 -20.89 5.53 -30.44
N GLY A 251 -21.90 4.95 -31.10
CA GLY A 251 -21.74 4.28 -32.38
C GLY A 251 -22.99 3.53 -32.81
N LYS A 252 -23.65 4.03 -33.85
CA LYS A 252 -24.93 3.56 -34.42
C LYS A 252 -24.82 2.13 -34.96
N HIS A 253 -25.36 1.14 -34.26
CA HIS A 253 -25.79 -0.12 -34.87
C HIS A 253 -27.06 -0.61 -34.17
N GLU A 254 -28.13 -0.84 -34.93
CA GLU A 254 -29.31 -1.55 -34.44
C GLU A 254 -28.90 -3.00 -34.15
N VAL A 255 -29.08 -3.42 -32.90
CA VAL A 255 -28.70 -4.75 -32.44
C VAL A 255 -29.75 -5.74 -32.98
N GLY A 256 -29.31 -6.67 -33.83
CA GLY A 256 -30.11 -7.81 -34.26
C GLY A 256 -30.68 -8.59 -33.06
N LYS A 257 -31.85 -9.20 -33.26
CA LYS A 257 -32.63 -9.87 -32.20
C LYS A 257 -31.76 -10.90 -31.45
N ILE A 258 -31.67 -10.71 -30.14
CA ILE A 258 -30.87 -11.47 -29.14
C ILE A 258 -31.06 -13.00 -29.18
N ASN A 259 -32.06 -13.50 -29.92
CA ASN A 259 -32.47 -14.90 -29.91
C ASN A 259 -31.68 -15.81 -30.87
N GLU A 260 -31.04 -15.29 -31.91
CA GLU A 260 -30.41 -16.13 -32.95
C GLU A 260 -29.09 -16.77 -32.48
N ARG A 261 -28.28 -16.04 -31.71
CA ARG A 261 -27.01 -16.56 -31.18
C ARG A 261 -27.22 -17.58 -30.07
N ALA A 262 -28.27 -17.39 -29.27
CA ALA A 262 -28.66 -18.32 -28.22
C ALA A 262 -29.19 -19.64 -28.80
N GLN A 263 -30.00 -19.56 -29.87
CA GLN A 263 -30.44 -20.73 -30.62
C GLN A 263 -29.26 -21.46 -31.28
N ALA A 264 -28.37 -20.74 -31.98
CA ALA A 264 -27.19 -21.34 -32.59
C ALA A 264 -26.26 -22.06 -31.58
N ASN A 265 -26.16 -21.55 -30.35
CA ASN A 265 -25.39 -22.20 -29.30
C ASN A 265 -26.09 -23.46 -28.76
N LYS A 266 -27.43 -23.43 -28.61
CA LYS A 266 -28.23 -24.60 -28.24
C LYS A 266 -28.16 -25.70 -29.30
N ASP A 267 -28.22 -25.32 -30.57
CA ASP A 267 -28.14 -26.25 -31.70
C ASP A 267 -26.75 -26.89 -31.80
N LYS A 268 -25.69 -26.11 -31.52
CA LYS A 268 -24.32 -26.65 -31.43
C LYS A 268 -24.15 -27.63 -30.28
N THR A 269 -24.77 -27.38 -29.12
CA THR A 269 -24.72 -28.33 -28.00
C THR A 269 -25.48 -29.61 -28.31
N ALA A 270 -26.67 -29.51 -28.93
CA ALA A 270 -27.45 -30.68 -29.33
C ALA A 270 -26.70 -31.54 -30.38
N LYS A 271 -26.08 -30.90 -31.39
CA LYS A 271 -25.25 -31.62 -32.37
C LYS A 271 -24.07 -32.34 -31.74
N ARG A 272 -23.39 -31.71 -30.78
CA ARG A 272 -22.28 -32.35 -30.06
C ARG A 272 -22.75 -33.54 -29.24
N GLN A 273 -23.89 -33.44 -28.57
CA GLN A 273 -24.46 -34.54 -27.78
C GLN A 273 -24.82 -35.73 -28.68
N ALA A 274 -25.53 -35.48 -29.79
CA ALA A 274 -25.86 -36.52 -30.77
C ALA A 274 -24.61 -37.22 -31.31
N GLN A 275 -23.57 -36.45 -31.65
CA GLN A 275 -22.30 -37.02 -32.13
C GLN A 275 -21.57 -37.81 -31.04
N THR A 276 -21.72 -37.43 -29.76
CA THR A 276 -21.13 -38.19 -28.64
C THR A 276 -21.84 -39.52 -28.45
N GLU A 277 -23.17 -39.54 -28.55
CA GLU A 277 -24.00 -40.74 -28.47
C GLU A 277 -23.73 -41.69 -29.64
N GLU A 278 -23.56 -41.15 -30.85
CA GLU A 278 -23.21 -41.94 -32.04
C GLU A 278 -21.82 -42.56 -31.91
N ASN A 279 -20.82 -41.79 -31.45
CA ASN A 279 -19.47 -42.30 -31.20
C ASN A 279 -19.44 -43.37 -30.10
N LEU A 280 -20.26 -43.23 -29.05
CA LEU A 280 -20.39 -44.25 -28.00
C LEU A 280 -21.01 -45.53 -28.56
N ALA A 281 -22.10 -45.43 -29.33
CA ALA A 281 -22.72 -46.59 -29.96
C ALA A 281 -21.80 -47.28 -30.98
N GLU A 282 -20.97 -46.52 -31.71
CA GLU A 282 -19.96 -47.09 -32.60
C GLU A 282 -18.83 -47.79 -31.83
N ALA A 283 -18.42 -47.22 -30.69
CA ALA A 283 -17.42 -47.84 -29.81
C ALA A 283 -17.95 -49.14 -29.19
N ASP A 284 -19.22 -49.17 -28.77
CA ASP A 284 -19.86 -50.38 -28.22
C ASP A 284 -19.96 -51.48 -29.29
N ARG A 285 -20.40 -51.15 -30.52
CA ARG A 285 -20.43 -52.10 -31.64
C ARG A 285 -19.05 -52.65 -31.99
N LYS A 286 -18.02 -51.79 -32.04
CA LYS A 286 -16.64 -52.24 -32.26
C LYS A 286 -16.12 -53.09 -31.10
N GLY A 287 -16.56 -52.80 -29.87
CA GLY A 287 -16.25 -53.62 -28.70
C GLY A 287 -16.85 -55.03 -28.82
N GLU A 288 -18.11 -55.13 -29.25
CA GLU A 288 -18.80 -56.40 -29.51
C GLU A 288 -18.13 -57.17 -30.67
N GLU A 289 -17.80 -56.51 -31.78
CA GLU A 289 -17.08 -57.13 -32.91
C GLU A 289 -15.68 -57.64 -32.52
N LEU A 290 -14.95 -56.91 -31.67
CA LEU A 290 -13.64 -57.34 -31.16
C LEU A 290 -13.75 -58.51 -30.18
N ALA A 291 -14.82 -58.55 -29.39
CA ALA A 291 -15.13 -59.68 -28.50
C ALA A 291 -15.49 -60.94 -29.31
N GLU A 292 -16.26 -60.82 -30.40
CA GLU A 292 -16.55 -61.93 -31.31
C GLU A 292 -15.30 -62.45 -32.06
N GLN A 293 -14.33 -61.57 -32.33
CA GLN A 293 -13.04 -61.94 -32.94
C GLN A 293 -12.04 -62.56 -31.94
N GLY A 294 -12.41 -62.72 -30.68
CA GLY A 294 -11.59 -63.36 -29.65
C GLY A 294 -10.34 -62.58 -29.26
N LEU A 295 -10.29 -61.28 -29.56
CA LEU A 295 -9.21 -60.37 -29.16
C LEU A 295 -9.67 -59.57 -27.94
N GLU A 296 -9.81 -60.24 -26.78
CA GLU A 296 -10.00 -59.54 -25.52
C GLU A 296 -8.72 -58.77 -25.18
N ALA A 297 -8.83 -57.45 -25.04
CA ALA A 297 -7.76 -56.64 -24.46
C ALA A 297 -7.72 -56.94 -22.96
N GLU A 298 -6.85 -57.87 -22.53
CA GLU A 298 -6.58 -58.13 -21.12
C GLU A 298 -6.21 -56.83 -20.39
N SER A 299 -7.09 -56.39 -19.50
CA SER A 299 -6.81 -55.29 -18.58
C SER A 299 -5.76 -55.71 -17.55
N VAL A 300 -4.57 -55.11 -17.63
CA VAL A 300 -3.48 -55.24 -16.65
C VAL A 300 -3.86 -54.56 -15.34
N VAL A 301 -4.76 -55.15 -14.54
CA VAL A 301 -5.04 -54.73 -13.16
C VAL A 301 -5.51 -55.93 -12.33
N GLU A 302 -4.70 -56.98 -12.11
CA GLU A 302 -4.94 -57.92 -10.99
C GLU A 302 -3.83 -58.96 -10.71
N GLN A 303 -2.57 -58.56 -10.57
CA GLN A 303 -1.56 -59.46 -9.97
C GLN A 303 -0.57 -58.67 -9.10
N GLU A 304 -0.93 -58.46 -7.82
CA GLU A 304 0.02 -58.32 -6.70
C GLU A 304 -0.76 -58.36 -5.37
N ARG A 305 -1.45 -59.48 -5.13
CA ARG A 305 -1.91 -59.89 -3.80
C ARG A 305 -1.31 -61.26 -3.48
N GLN A 306 -0.04 -61.27 -3.10
CA GLN A 306 0.58 -62.30 -2.24
C GLN A 306 2.01 -61.86 -1.92
N GLY A 307 2.24 -61.40 -0.68
CA GLY A 307 3.56 -61.01 -0.21
C GLY A 307 4.39 -62.20 0.29
N PRO A 308 5.64 -61.94 0.73
CA PRO A 308 6.27 -62.74 1.77
C PRO A 308 6.68 -61.90 3.00
N VAL A 309 6.12 -62.32 4.13
CA VAL A 309 6.66 -62.50 5.48
C VAL A 309 8.10 -62.02 5.81
N SER A 310 8.15 -61.13 6.81
CA SER A 310 9.18 -60.89 7.87
C SER A 310 10.62 -60.52 7.49
N ARG A 311 11.16 -59.42 8.07
CA ARG A 311 11.99 -59.45 9.29
C ARG A 311 12.50 -58.05 9.68
N ARG A 312 12.52 -57.80 11.00
CA ARG A 312 13.32 -56.84 11.79
C ARG A 312 12.71 -55.48 12.14
N GLU A 313 12.28 -55.46 13.40
CA GLU A 313 12.22 -54.34 14.33
C GLU A 313 13.47 -53.44 14.28
N GLY A 314 13.25 -52.13 14.44
CA GLY A 314 14.30 -51.13 14.53
C GLY A 314 13.72 -49.76 14.85
N VAL A 315 13.22 -49.60 16.07
CA VAL A 315 12.85 -48.30 16.67
C VAL A 315 14.07 -47.36 16.63
N ARG A 316 13.92 -46.19 16.01
CA ARG A 316 14.81 -45.04 16.27
C ARG A 316 13.98 -43.76 16.37
N GLU A 317 13.85 -43.31 17.61
CA GLU A 317 13.46 -41.96 18.00
C GLU A 317 14.38 -40.93 17.32
N ASN A 318 13.80 -39.86 16.77
CA ASN A 318 14.55 -38.68 16.37
C ASN A 318 14.23 -37.54 17.33
N VAL A 319 15.11 -37.41 18.33
CA VAL A 319 15.31 -36.22 19.14
C VAL A 319 16.26 -35.29 18.38
N TYR A 320 15.77 -34.13 17.95
CA TYR A 320 16.60 -32.94 17.75
C TYR A 320 16.06 -31.89 18.72
N GLY A 321 16.74 -31.49 19.78
CA GLY A 321 18.18 -31.32 19.92
C GLY A 321 18.51 -29.83 19.81
N SER A 322 18.01 -29.07 20.77
CA SER A 322 18.44 -27.71 21.07
C SER A 322 19.89 -27.71 21.57
N ARG A 323 20.71 -26.72 21.17
CA ARG A 323 21.88 -26.13 21.88
C ARG A 323 22.82 -25.42 20.88
N PRO A 324 23.79 -24.61 21.36
CA PRO A 324 23.87 -23.83 22.59
C PRO A 324 23.86 -22.30 22.36
#